data_AF-A0A813YG82-F1
#
_entry.id   AF-A0A813YG82-F1
#
_cell.length_a   1.000
_cell.length_b   1.000
_cell.length_c   1.000
_cell.angle_alpha   90.00
_cell.angle_beta   90.00
_cell.angle_gamma   90.00
#
_symmetry.space_group_name_H-M   'P 1'
#
loop_
_entity.id
_entity.type
_entity.pdbx_description
1 polymer ?
#
loop_
_entity_poly.entity_id
_entity_poly.type
_entity_poly.pdbx_seq_one_letter_code
_entity_poly.pdbx_strand_id
1 'polypeptide(L)'
;MFAMSSSMWSTWLVFFCWCAIIQIEGKRWMLVDSISSKEDSLANTRSAEPHCMDGVRSQDESDVDCGGETCPKCKIGKHCNEDCDCSTNTCNNGKCAAFESCDDNIKNQDETDIDCGGSKCPACEDSKTCKEHKDCNSGLCKKKKCVAVESCDDNIKNQDESDVDCGGIKCPRCDHWKKCKADCDCISDSCKNKTCVGAESCVDGIKNQDETDVDCGGDKCPKCEITKYCDDDCDCHNAICRNHTCVPHCVPECQNNGVCTIHKTCICPEGFTGVSCEVQSVGLCHDNDTFGVEPILSITFASGRPQYSRSKPSEFNFTTTYKQRFEPVTNDGMFSFINSIHNDFHGAWHTGAIDHTEDEGGYMLLVNADYRPGEFYKGQVDNLCIGLRYEFSVYLANLCIPLDRIKPNVRFEVRSPSTGNQLLAQLRSGPIPVQRQLTWNKYGLSFVAPSSSVVLLMISDAPGGMGNDIVIDDIALRVCSHEGTGFCPPEQ
;
A
#
# COMPACT_ATOMS: atom_id res chain seq x y z
N MET A 1 -55.16 -43.90 -10.70
CA MET A 1 -55.44 -45.33 -10.41
C MET A 1 -54.78 -46.13 -11.52
N PHE A 2 -53.87 -47.05 -11.16
CA PHE A 2 -53.06 -47.95 -12.03
C PHE A 2 -52.03 -47.24 -12.95
N ALA A 3 -50.72 -47.26 -12.70
CA ALA A 3 -49.74 -48.35 -12.50
C ALA A 3 -49.23 -49.00 -13.80
N MET A 4 -48.00 -48.59 -14.15
CA MET A 4 -46.84 -49.28 -14.74
C MET A 4 -47.01 -50.49 -15.67
N SER A 5 -46.15 -50.49 -16.71
CA SER A 5 -45.19 -51.55 -17.07
C SER A 5 -45.27 -52.01 -18.53
N SER A 6 -44.20 -51.85 -19.32
CA SER A 6 -43.26 -52.96 -19.64
C SER A 6 -42.35 -52.68 -20.85
N SER A 7 -41.12 -53.24 -20.79
CA SER A 7 -40.29 -53.79 -21.90
C SER A 7 -39.64 -52.82 -22.92
N MET A 8 -38.41 -52.96 -23.43
CA MET A 8 -37.40 -54.04 -23.41
C MET A 8 -36.05 -53.61 -24.09
N TRP A 9 -34.93 -54.15 -23.56
CA TRP A 9 -33.63 -54.58 -24.21
C TRP A 9 -32.55 -53.50 -24.43
N SER A 10 -31.23 -53.69 -24.19
CA SER A 10 -30.39 -54.91 -24.16
C SER A 10 -29.10 -54.72 -23.32
N THR A 11 -28.74 -55.79 -22.60
CA THR A 11 -27.41 -56.27 -22.12
C THR A 11 -26.11 -55.52 -22.46
N TRP A 12 -25.21 -55.36 -21.47
CA TRP A 12 -23.91 -56.06 -21.38
C TRP A 12 -23.42 -56.10 -19.90
N LEU A 13 -22.94 -57.26 -19.47
CA LEU A 13 -22.30 -57.58 -18.18
C LEU A 13 -21.02 -56.74 -17.98
N VAL A 14 -20.56 -56.41 -16.76
CA VAL A 14 -19.71 -57.27 -15.92
C VAL A 14 -19.51 -56.63 -14.53
N PHE A 15 -19.81 -57.43 -13.49
CA PHE A 15 -19.27 -57.50 -12.12
C PHE A 15 -19.31 -56.29 -11.15
N PHE A 16 -20.25 -56.39 -10.19
CA PHE A 16 -20.12 -55.87 -8.84
C PHE A 16 -19.19 -56.77 -8.01
N CYS A 17 -18.24 -56.17 -7.29
CA CYS A 17 -17.67 -56.79 -6.09
C CYS A 17 -18.13 -56.01 -4.86
N TRP A 18 -18.75 -56.74 -3.95
CA TRP A 18 -19.10 -56.36 -2.58
C TRP A 18 -17.91 -55.73 -1.85
N CYS A 19 -18.15 -54.67 -1.07
CA CYS A 19 -17.52 -54.59 0.24
C CYS A 19 -18.46 -53.91 1.24
N ALA A 20 -18.47 -54.50 2.43
CA ALA A 20 -19.39 -54.26 3.52
C ALA A 20 -19.20 -52.89 4.19
N ILE A 21 -20.28 -52.42 4.78
CA ILE A 21 -20.32 -51.30 5.72
C ILE A 21 -19.57 -51.74 6.99
N ILE A 22 -18.44 -51.10 7.29
CA ILE A 22 -17.96 -50.93 8.67
C ILE A 22 -17.77 -49.43 8.88
N GLN A 23 -18.49 -48.93 9.87
CA GLN A 23 -18.53 -47.55 10.29
C GLN A 23 -17.21 -47.17 10.99
N ILE A 24 -16.47 -46.19 10.47
CA ILE A 24 -15.45 -45.45 11.22
C ILE A 24 -15.59 -43.96 10.86
N GLU A 25 -15.64 -43.13 11.89
CA GLU A 25 -15.87 -41.69 11.85
C GLU A 25 -14.73 -40.93 11.14
N GLY A 26 -15.10 -39.90 10.36
CA GLY A 26 -14.30 -38.67 10.27
C GLY A 26 -13.24 -38.55 9.16
N LYS A 27 -13.52 -37.62 8.24
CA LYS A 27 -12.59 -36.73 7.50
C LYS A 27 -11.86 -37.23 6.24
N ARG A 28 -12.49 -36.86 5.11
CA ARG A 28 -12.02 -36.07 3.95
C ARG A 28 -10.73 -36.45 3.18
N TRP A 29 -10.94 -36.54 1.87
CA TRP A 29 -10.03 -36.81 0.75
C TRP A 29 -9.09 -35.65 0.40
N MET A 30 -7.91 -36.00 -0.13
CA MET A 30 -7.20 -35.26 -1.21
C MET A 30 -6.75 -36.26 -2.29
N LEU A 31 -6.94 -35.87 -3.55
CA LEU A 31 -6.47 -36.50 -4.78
C LEU A 31 -5.05 -36.03 -5.08
N VAL A 32 -4.15 -36.94 -5.48
CA VAL A 32 -3.02 -36.62 -6.37
C VAL A 32 -2.82 -37.80 -7.33
N ASP A 33 -2.87 -37.51 -8.64
CA ASP A 33 -2.65 -38.44 -9.75
C ASP A 33 -1.14 -38.59 -10.09
N SER A 34 -0.75 -39.81 -10.49
CA SER A 34 0.34 -40.19 -11.41
C SER A 34 1.86 -40.03 -11.05
N ILE A 35 2.42 -41.15 -10.56
CA ILE A 35 3.69 -41.90 -10.84
C ILE A 35 4.78 -41.27 -11.78
N SER A 36 6.05 -41.14 -11.32
CA SER A 36 7.18 -42.04 -11.70
C SER A 36 8.59 -41.57 -11.26
N SER A 37 9.25 -42.44 -10.47
CA SER A 37 10.69 -42.80 -10.45
C SER A 37 11.79 -41.73 -10.24
N LYS A 38 12.42 -41.74 -9.06
CA LYS A 38 13.84 -42.11 -8.84
C LYS A 38 14.14 -42.25 -7.35
N GLU A 39 15.05 -43.18 -7.05
CA GLU A 39 15.49 -43.68 -5.74
C GLU A 39 16.14 -42.57 -4.88
N ASP A 40 15.79 -42.48 -3.60
CA ASP A 40 16.73 -42.65 -2.47
C ASP A 40 16.05 -42.42 -1.10
N SER A 41 16.28 -43.39 -0.20
CA SER A 41 16.31 -43.32 1.28
C SER A 41 15.33 -42.42 2.09
N LEU A 42 14.53 -43.12 2.93
CA LEU A 42 14.21 -42.85 4.36
C LEU A 42 13.46 -41.56 4.78
N ALA A 43 12.25 -41.73 5.33
CA ALA A 43 11.78 -41.15 6.61
C ALA A 43 10.32 -41.60 6.86
N ASN A 44 10.10 -42.85 7.30
CA ASN A 44 9.75 -43.18 8.68
C ASN A 44 9.18 -42.01 9.52
N THR A 45 7.88 -42.06 9.79
CA THR A 45 7.22 -41.44 10.94
C THR A 45 7.98 -41.80 12.23
N ARG A 46 8.88 -40.94 12.71
CA ARG A 46 9.51 -41.07 14.04
C ARG A 46 8.55 -40.56 15.11
N SER A 47 7.78 -41.48 15.67
CA SER A 47 7.59 -41.50 17.13
C SER A 47 8.97 -41.76 17.74
N ALA A 48 9.38 -40.97 18.74
CA ALA A 48 10.68 -41.08 19.39
C ALA A 48 11.00 -42.55 19.72
N GLU A 49 12.12 -43.07 19.20
CA GLU A 49 12.57 -44.42 19.51
C GLU A 49 12.85 -44.55 21.02
N PRO A 50 12.62 -45.74 21.62
CA PRO A 50 12.72 -45.92 23.07
C PRO A 50 14.11 -45.66 23.67
N HIS A 51 15.14 -45.43 22.83
CA HIS A 51 16.49 -45.11 23.28
C HIS A 51 16.69 -43.62 23.59
N CYS A 52 15.90 -42.71 23.02
CA CYS A 52 16.08 -41.27 23.20
C CYS A 52 15.64 -40.72 24.57
N MET A 53 15.14 -41.57 25.47
CA MET A 53 14.58 -41.20 26.78
C MET A 53 14.93 -42.26 27.85
N ASP A 54 16.04 -42.95 27.67
CA ASP A 54 16.47 -44.06 28.53
C ASP A 54 17.41 -43.60 29.68
N GLY A 55 17.71 -42.31 29.75
CA GLY A 55 18.50 -41.69 30.80
C GLY A 55 20.01 -41.90 30.63
N VAL A 56 20.47 -42.42 29.48
CA VAL A 56 21.89 -42.56 29.16
C VAL A 56 22.20 -41.94 27.81
N ARG A 57 23.33 -41.23 27.71
CA ARG A 57 23.80 -40.72 26.42
C ARG A 57 24.18 -41.89 25.51
N SER A 58 23.38 -42.19 24.51
CA SER A 58 23.57 -43.35 23.64
C SER A 58 23.34 -43.03 22.15
N GLN A 59 23.88 -43.88 21.27
CA GLN A 59 23.70 -43.76 19.81
C GLN A 59 24.09 -42.37 19.24
N ASP A 60 23.18 -41.67 18.55
CA ASP A 60 23.43 -40.38 17.91
C ASP A 60 23.21 -39.17 18.82
N GLU A 61 22.96 -39.38 20.12
CA GLU A 61 22.69 -38.30 21.08
C GLU A 61 23.90 -37.38 21.35
N SER A 62 23.64 -36.08 21.27
CA SER A 62 24.63 -35.05 21.57
C SER A 62 24.71 -34.75 23.08
N ASP A 63 23.65 -34.99 23.84
CA ASP A 63 23.57 -35.02 25.31
C ASP A 63 22.53 -36.06 25.76
N VAL A 64 22.49 -36.43 27.04
CA VAL A 64 21.57 -37.47 27.56
C VAL A 64 20.12 -37.14 27.16
N ASP A 65 19.47 -38.06 26.44
CA ASP A 65 18.08 -37.99 25.97
C ASP A 65 17.79 -36.86 24.95
N CYS A 66 18.82 -36.30 24.27
CA CYS A 66 18.63 -35.27 23.26
C CYS A 66 19.79 -35.11 22.23
N GLY A 67 19.48 -34.50 21.08
CA GLY A 67 20.43 -34.23 19.99
C GLY A 67 20.60 -35.40 19.03
N GLY A 68 21.33 -35.19 17.92
CA GLY A 68 21.35 -36.11 16.79
C GLY A 68 20.17 -35.93 15.83
N GLU A 69 20.12 -36.76 14.78
CA GLU A 69 19.05 -36.71 13.78
C GLU A 69 17.77 -37.42 14.25
N THR A 70 17.89 -38.33 15.22
CA THR A 70 16.79 -39.22 15.62
C THR A 70 16.07 -38.80 16.89
N CYS A 71 16.73 -38.09 17.79
CA CYS A 71 16.20 -37.70 19.10
C CYS A 71 15.76 -36.22 19.15
N PRO A 72 14.94 -35.83 20.14
CA PRO A 72 14.51 -34.45 20.30
C PRO A 72 15.69 -33.49 20.50
N LYS A 73 15.57 -32.27 19.99
CA LYS A 73 16.63 -31.27 20.10
C LYS A 73 16.93 -30.91 21.56
N CYS A 74 18.20 -30.77 21.88
CA CYS A 74 18.73 -30.37 23.18
C CYS A 74 18.37 -28.93 23.56
N LYS A 75 17.99 -28.74 24.81
CA LYS A 75 17.71 -27.41 25.40
C LYS A 75 19.00 -26.62 25.64
N ILE A 76 18.87 -25.32 25.86
CA ILE A 76 20.00 -24.41 26.17
C ILE A 76 20.88 -24.98 27.30
N GLY A 77 22.20 -24.93 27.10
CA GLY A 77 23.22 -25.37 28.05
C GLY A 77 23.57 -26.86 27.99
N LYS A 78 22.80 -27.67 27.27
CA LYS A 78 23.07 -29.09 27.00
C LYS A 78 24.18 -29.25 25.95
N HIS A 79 24.89 -30.37 26.00
CA HIS A 79 25.98 -30.65 25.08
C HIS A 79 25.45 -30.83 23.65
N CYS A 80 26.18 -30.29 22.68
CA CYS A 80 25.87 -30.44 21.27
C CYS A 80 27.16 -30.68 20.49
N ASN A 81 27.03 -31.32 19.34
CA ASN A 81 28.12 -31.49 18.38
C ASN A 81 27.92 -30.54 17.18
N GLU A 82 26.67 -30.26 16.82
CA GLU A 82 26.29 -29.43 15.68
C GLU A 82 25.05 -28.58 15.97
N ASP A 83 24.81 -27.56 15.15
CA ASP A 83 23.74 -26.58 15.36
C ASP A 83 22.36 -27.23 15.42
N CYS A 84 22.08 -28.22 14.58
CA CYS A 84 20.78 -28.91 14.53
C CYS A 84 20.48 -29.75 15.77
N ASP A 85 21.48 -30.09 16.59
CA ASP A 85 21.28 -30.76 17.88
C ASP A 85 20.50 -29.88 18.86
N CYS A 86 20.52 -28.56 18.67
CA CYS A 86 20.00 -27.61 19.63
C CYS A 86 18.61 -27.10 19.25
N SER A 87 17.72 -26.96 20.24
CA SER A 87 16.39 -26.36 20.03
C SER A 87 16.47 -24.94 19.48
N THR A 88 17.61 -24.29 19.67
CA THR A 88 17.97 -22.95 19.23
C THR A 88 18.67 -22.92 17.86
N ASN A 89 18.98 -24.09 17.28
CA ASN A 89 19.81 -24.25 16.08
C ASN A 89 21.21 -23.59 16.19
N THR A 90 21.80 -23.52 17.38
CA THR A 90 23.15 -22.95 17.56
C THR A 90 23.93 -23.70 18.63
N CYS A 91 25.02 -24.33 18.20
CA CYS A 91 25.96 -25.07 19.04
C CYS A 91 27.25 -24.25 19.17
N ASN A 92 27.45 -23.61 20.33
CA ASN A 92 28.62 -22.79 20.59
C ASN A 92 29.50 -23.44 21.67
N ASN A 93 30.76 -23.73 21.33
CA ASN A 93 31.72 -24.41 22.22
C ASN A 93 31.18 -25.74 22.80
N GLY A 94 30.49 -26.53 21.97
CA GLY A 94 29.97 -27.84 22.35
C GLY A 94 28.76 -27.79 23.29
N LYS A 95 28.10 -26.62 23.43
CA LYS A 95 26.84 -26.48 24.17
C LYS A 95 25.80 -25.69 23.39
N CYS A 96 24.54 -26.08 23.52
CA CYS A 96 23.42 -25.37 22.91
C CYS A 96 23.31 -23.96 23.49
N ALA A 97 23.53 -22.98 22.64
CA ALA A 97 23.48 -21.56 22.99
C ALA A 97 22.11 -20.99 22.59
N ALA A 98 21.57 -20.07 23.38
CA ALA A 98 20.39 -19.30 23.00
C ALA A 98 20.68 -18.47 21.74
N PHE A 99 19.70 -18.36 20.83
CA PHE A 99 19.72 -17.32 19.81
C PHE A 99 19.70 -15.94 20.46
N GLU A 100 20.19 -14.96 19.71
CA GLU A 100 20.32 -13.53 19.97
C GLU A 100 18.98 -12.92 20.41
N SER A 101 18.69 -13.03 21.71
CA SER A 101 17.46 -12.52 22.30
C SER A 101 17.70 -11.10 22.76
N CYS A 102 17.23 -10.17 21.95
CA CYS A 102 17.16 -8.75 22.28
C CYS A 102 15.89 -8.40 23.08
N ASP A 103 15.29 -9.36 23.79
CA ASP A 103 14.01 -9.25 24.52
C ASP A 103 13.92 -10.22 25.74
N ASP A 104 15.05 -10.72 26.28
CA ASP A 104 15.07 -11.66 27.41
C ASP A 104 15.29 -11.02 28.79
N ASN A 105 15.24 -9.70 28.88
CA ASN A 105 15.43 -8.92 30.10
C ASN A 105 16.78 -9.13 30.78
N ILE A 106 17.78 -9.65 30.06
CA ILE A 106 19.13 -9.80 30.57
C ILE A 106 20.12 -9.17 29.60
N LYS A 107 21.04 -8.35 30.12
CA LYS A 107 22.10 -7.78 29.28
C LYS A 107 23.07 -8.88 28.86
N ASN A 108 22.95 -9.39 27.64
CA ASN A 108 23.78 -10.47 27.14
C ASN A 108 24.39 -10.13 25.76
N GLN A 109 25.29 -10.99 25.28
CA GLN A 109 25.91 -10.85 23.96
C GLN A 109 26.57 -9.46 23.73
N ASP A 110 26.31 -8.79 22.61
CA ASP A 110 26.90 -7.48 22.28
C ASP A 110 26.04 -6.27 22.67
N GLU A 111 24.91 -6.50 23.34
CA GLU A 111 24.00 -5.48 23.84
C GLU A 111 24.72 -4.40 24.66
N THR A 112 24.24 -3.17 24.50
CA THR A 112 24.80 -2.04 25.23
C THR A 112 23.97 -1.66 26.44
N ASP A 113 22.67 -1.96 26.44
CA ASP A 113 21.81 -2.02 27.62
C ASP A 113 20.88 -3.25 27.51
N ILE A 114 20.15 -3.59 28.58
CA ILE A 114 19.23 -4.74 28.59
C ILE A 114 18.29 -4.67 27.37
N ASP A 115 18.31 -5.69 26.52
CA ASP A 115 17.43 -5.87 25.36
C ASP A 115 17.63 -4.80 24.25
N CYS A 116 18.75 -4.07 24.23
CA CYS A 116 18.98 -3.04 23.21
C CYS A 116 20.46 -2.69 22.94
N GLY A 117 20.68 -2.15 21.75
CA GLY A 117 21.99 -1.70 21.24
C GLY A 117 22.92 -2.84 20.83
N GLY A 118 24.11 -2.51 20.32
CA GLY A 118 25.00 -3.48 19.70
C GLY A 118 24.80 -3.56 18.19
N SER A 119 25.23 -4.65 17.58
CA SER A 119 25.21 -4.82 16.12
C SER A 119 23.91 -5.40 15.57
N LYS A 120 23.12 -6.07 16.42
CA LYS A 120 21.94 -6.84 15.99
C LYS A 120 20.64 -6.53 16.72
N CYS A 121 20.69 -5.87 17.89
CA CYS A 121 19.50 -5.50 18.65
C CYS A 121 18.96 -4.12 18.28
N PRO A 122 17.65 -3.84 18.54
CA PRO A 122 17.07 -2.52 18.35
C PRO A 122 17.84 -1.45 19.12
N ALA A 123 17.89 -0.23 18.61
CA ALA A 123 18.62 0.84 19.25
C ALA A 123 17.93 1.26 20.57
N CYS A 124 18.73 1.59 21.57
CA CYS A 124 18.26 1.90 22.91
C CYS A 124 17.57 3.25 23.00
N GLU A 125 16.56 3.34 23.87
CA GLU A 125 15.92 4.60 24.26
C GLU A 125 16.88 5.54 25.04
N ASP A 126 16.50 6.79 25.20
CA ASP A 126 17.28 7.78 25.93
C ASP A 126 17.56 7.34 27.38
N SER A 127 18.70 7.78 27.91
CA SER A 127 19.24 7.43 29.23
C SER A 127 19.73 5.99 29.42
N LYS A 128 19.50 5.10 28.44
CA LYS A 128 20.08 3.75 28.38
C LYS A 128 21.56 3.76 28.03
N THR A 129 22.26 2.69 28.32
CA THR A 129 23.71 2.55 28.15
C THR A 129 24.06 2.24 26.70
N CYS A 130 25.07 2.89 26.16
CA CYS A 130 25.54 2.72 24.78
C CYS A 130 27.07 2.66 24.70
N LYS A 131 27.58 2.06 23.62
CA LYS A 131 29.02 2.06 23.27
C LYS A 131 29.28 2.91 22.03
N GLU A 132 28.39 2.87 21.05
CA GLU A 132 28.45 3.55 19.75
C GLU A 132 27.19 4.38 19.52
N HIS A 133 27.28 5.35 18.61
CA HIS A 133 26.17 6.25 18.26
C HIS A 133 24.93 5.49 17.76
N LYS A 134 25.13 4.44 16.94
CA LYS A 134 24.06 3.58 16.40
C LYS A 134 23.29 2.79 17.45
N ASP A 135 23.85 2.64 18.65
CA ASP A 135 23.22 1.89 19.74
C ASP A 135 22.02 2.65 20.35
N CYS A 136 21.74 3.87 19.90
CA CYS A 136 20.69 4.74 20.43
C CYS A 136 19.66 5.05 19.35
N ASN A 137 18.37 5.10 19.71
CA ASN A 137 17.30 5.56 18.80
C ASN A 137 17.56 6.99 18.31
N SER A 138 18.21 7.80 19.14
CA SER A 138 18.71 9.11 18.76
C SER A 138 19.88 9.05 17.78
N GLY A 139 20.64 7.95 17.73
CA GLY A 139 21.91 7.96 17.01
C GLY A 139 23.00 8.76 17.73
N LEU A 140 22.84 9.11 19.02
CA LEU A 140 23.83 9.87 19.79
C LEU A 140 24.15 9.21 21.15
N CYS A 141 25.37 8.69 21.25
CA CYS A 141 25.91 8.10 22.48
C CYS A 141 26.90 9.05 23.16
N LYS A 142 26.50 9.69 24.26
CA LYS A 142 27.33 10.67 24.99
C LYS A 142 27.52 10.26 26.44
N LYS A 143 28.77 10.22 26.92
CA LYS A 143 29.13 9.73 28.26
C LYS A 143 28.58 8.31 28.55
N LYS A 144 28.63 7.41 27.56
CA LYS A 144 28.12 6.02 27.62
C LYS A 144 26.61 5.90 27.86
N LYS A 145 25.85 6.96 27.60
CA LYS A 145 24.39 6.93 27.62
C LYS A 145 23.82 7.46 26.31
N CYS A 146 22.73 6.85 25.87
CA CYS A 146 21.90 7.39 24.82
C CYS A 146 21.33 8.72 25.30
N VAL A 147 21.56 9.74 24.51
CA VAL A 147 21.04 11.08 24.75
C VAL A 147 20.18 11.44 23.56
N ALA A 148 19.09 12.15 23.79
CA ALA A 148 18.28 12.71 22.71
C ALA A 148 19.18 13.45 21.71
N VAL A 149 18.88 13.33 20.42
CA VAL A 149 19.54 14.18 19.42
C VAL A 149 19.18 15.61 19.72
N GLU A 150 20.13 16.46 19.40
CA GLU A 150 19.98 17.88 19.24
C GLU A 150 18.98 18.13 18.08
N SER A 151 17.69 17.91 18.37
CA SER A 151 16.60 18.01 17.41
C SER A 151 16.34 19.48 17.15
N CYS A 152 16.58 19.87 15.91
CA CYS A 152 16.32 21.22 15.41
C CYS A 152 14.97 21.30 14.66
N ASP A 153 14.06 20.33 14.87
CA ASP A 153 12.77 20.21 14.18
C ASP A 153 11.67 19.61 15.12
N ASP A 154 11.76 19.83 16.44
CA ASP A 154 10.82 19.27 17.43
C ASP A 154 9.76 20.27 17.95
N ASN A 155 9.63 21.44 17.32
CA ASN A 155 8.70 22.51 17.67
C ASN A 155 8.87 23.04 19.10
N ILE A 156 10.01 22.79 19.74
CA ILE A 156 10.31 23.32 21.07
C ILE A 156 11.66 24.01 21.06
N LYS A 157 11.73 25.22 21.61
CA LYS A 157 13.02 25.92 21.74
C LYS A 157 13.90 25.21 22.77
N ASN A 158 14.87 24.43 22.33
CA ASN A 158 15.75 23.69 23.21
C ASN A 158 17.23 23.84 22.83
N GLN A 159 18.12 23.45 23.74
CA GLN A 159 19.57 23.38 23.45
C GLN A 159 20.21 24.72 23.01
N ASP A 160 21.02 24.74 21.93
CA ASP A 160 21.74 25.95 21.50
C ASP A 160 20.91 26.90 20.62
N GLU A 161 19.69 26.49 20.26
CA GLU A 161 18.76 27.24 19.43
C GLU A 161 18.54 28.68 19.88
N SER A 162 18.49 29.55 18.89
CA SER A 162 18.19 30.96 19.11
C SER A 162 16.70 31.25 19.00
N ASP A 163 15.95 30.48 18.21
CA ASP A 163 14.48 30.38 18.19
C ASP A 163 14.03 28.93 17.99
N VAL A 164 12.73 28.64 18.16
CA VAL A 164 12.19 27.28 17.98
C VAL A 164 12.67 26.69 16.65
N ASP A 165 13.37 25.56 16.71
CA ASP A 165 13.87 24.78 15.57
C ASP A 165 14.93 25.50 14.70
N CYS A 166 15.58 26.56 15.22
CA CYS A 166 16.58 27.29 14.44
C CYS A 166 17.63 28.07 15.25
N GLY A 167 18.77 28.31 14.60
CA GLY A 167 19.91 29.10 15.10
C GLY A 167 20.80 28.35 16.09
N GLY A 168 21.92 28.94 16.48
CA GLY A 168 23.02 28.19 17.09
C GLY A 168 23.97 27.61 16.02
N ILE A 169 24.96 26.82 16.45
CA ILE A 169 26.03 26.35 15.56
C ILE A 169 25.67 25.07 14.80
N LYS A 170 24.63 24.36 15.24
CA LYS A 170 24.25 23.05 14.70
C LYS A 170 22.88 22.99 14.04
N CYS A 171 22.00 23.95 14.31
CA CYS A 171 20.67 24.00 13.72
C CYS A 171 20.64 24.86 12.45
N PRO A 172 19.64 24.66 11.56
CA PRO A 172 19.40 25.53 10.43
C PRO A 172 19.30 26.98 10.88
N ARG A 173 19.78 27.89 10.02
CA ARG A 173 19.69 29.32 10.30
C ARG A 173 18.22 29.75 10.38
N CYS A 174 17.94 30.62 11.33
CA CYS A 174 16.62 31.18 11.57
C CYS A 174 16.17 32.11 10.44
N ASP A 175 14.90 31.95 10.07
CA ASP A 175 14.16 32.85 9.21
C ASP A 175 14.05 34.26 9.81
N HIS A 176 13.59 35.20 8.99
CA HIS A 176 13.33 36.57 9.41
C HIS A 176 12.33 36.64 10.59
N TRP A 177 12.48 37.65 11.44
CA TRP A 177 11.68 37.88 12.67
C TRP A 177 11.83 36.85 13.79
N LYS A 178 12.55 35.75 13.54
CA LYS A 178 12.91 34.77 14.57
C LYS A 178 13.97 35.33 15.51
N LYS A 179 14.00 34.80 16.72
CA LYS A 179 15.00 35.18 17.73
C LYS A 179 16.39 34.66 17.35
N CYS A 180 17.38 35.52 17.56
CA CYS A 180 18.79 35.23 17.31
C CYS A 180 19.65 35.63 18.51
N LYS A 181 20.80 34.96 18.68
CA LYS A 181 21.85 35.31 19.64
C LYS A 181 23.08 35.91 18.94
N ALA A 182 23.37 35.48 17.71
CA ALA A 182 24.47 35.94 16.87
C ALA A 182 24.05 36.07 15.40
N ASP A 183 24.83 36.82 14.62
CA ASP A 183 24.57 37.04 13.18
C ASP A 183 24.47 35.72 12.41
N CYS A 184 25.34 34.76 12.71
CA CYS A 184 25.35 33.44 12.09
C CYS A 184 24.11 32.58 12.39
N ASP A 185 23.27 32.99 13.34
CA ASP A 185 22.00 32.33 13.63
C ASP A 185 20.93 32.67 12.59
N CYS A 186 21.15 33.68 11.75
CA CYS A 186 20.16 34.19 10.81
C CYS A 186 20.52 33.85 9.37
N ILE A 187 19.51 33.53 8.54
CA ILE A 187 19.73 33.32 7.10
C ILE A 187 20.36 34.55 6.46
N SER A 188 19.99 35.74 6.94
CA SER A 188 20.51 37.04 6.51
C SER A 188 21.92 37.39 7.01
N ASP A 189 22.51 36.57 7.87
CA ASP A 189 23.74 36.90 8.62
C ASP A 189 23.64 38.23 9.39
N SER A 190 22.45 38.63 9.83
CA SER A 190 22.22 39.86 10.59
C SER A 190 21.24 39.69 11.74
N CYS A 191 21.78 39.72 12.96
CA CYS A 191 21.03 39.64 14.20
C CYS A 191 20.97 41.01 14.89
N LYS A 192 19.89 41.77 14.66
CA LYS A 192 19.68 43.07 15.32
C LYS A 192 18.59 42.99 16.37
N ASN A 193 18.82 43.59 17.55
CA ASN A 193 17.87 43.56 18.67
C ASN A 193 17.36 42.15 19.02
N LYS A 194 18.26 41.14 18.95
CA LYS A 194 17.95 39.72 19.21
C LYS A 194 16.88 39.12 18.29
N THR A 195 16.75 39.67 17.09
CA THR A 195 15.82 39.21 16.07
C THR A 195 16.55 39.18 14.73
N CYS A 196 16.40 38.10 13.97
CA CYS A 196 16.93 38.03 12.62
C CYS A 196 16.25 39.10 11.81
N VAL A 197 17.05 40.04 11.32
CA VAL A 197 16.60 41.09 10.42
C VAL A 197 17.09 40.74 9.02
N GLY A 198 16.23 40.84 8.02
CA GLY A 198 16.70 40.84 6.63
C GLY A 198 17.68 42.01 6.45
N ALA A 199 18.47 42.00 5.37
CA ALA A 199 18.99 43.28 4.90
C ALA A 199 17.77 44.21 4.81
N GLU A 200 17.82 45.39 5.44
CA GLU A 200 16.64 46.24 5.74
C GLU A 200 15.81 46.64 4.50
N SER A 201 16.28 46.27 3.32
CA SER A 201 15.73 46.53 2.01
C SER A 201 15.20 45.29 1.27
N CYS A 202 15.37 44.08 1.82
CA CYS A 202 14.87 42.83 1.22
C CYS A 202 13.42 42.50 1.64
N VAL A 203 12.74 43.41 2.35
CA VAL A 203 11.41 43.25 2.97
C VAL A 203 10.69 44.61 3.13
N ASP A 204 11.11 45.61 2.36
CA ASP A 204 10.61 46.98 2.47
C ASP A 204 9.46 47.28 1.49
N GLY A 205 8.99 46.26 0.76
CA GLY A 205 7.85 46.34 -0.14
C GLY A 205 8.16 47.05 -1.44
N ILE A 206 9.43 47.31 -1.75
CA ILE A 206 9.88 47.96 -2.98
C ILE A 206 11.02 47.16 -3.62
N LYS A 207 10.95 46.91 -4.93
CA LYS A 207 12.05 46.25 -5.65
C LYS A 207 13.29 47.14 -5.63
N ASN A 208 14.29 46.82 -4.83
CA ASN A 208 15.51 47.62 -4.71
C ASN A 208 16.77 46.76 -4.49
N GLN A 209 17.93 47.43 -4.54
CA GLN A 209 19.24 46.80 -4.36
C GLN A 209 19.45 45.60 -5.32
N ASP A 210 19.62 44.40 -4.77
CA ASP A 210 19.96 43.17 -5.50
C ASP A 210 18.74 42.28 -5.76
N GLU A 211 17.53 42.78 -5.49
CA GLU A 211 16.29 42.02 -5.65
C GLU A 211 15.90 41.85 -7.12
N THR A 212 15.47 40.63 -7.47
CA THR A 212 14.87 40.37 -8.78
C THR A 212 13.36 40.55 -8.77
N ASP A 213 12.68 40.36 -7.64
CA ASP A 213 11.28 40.78 -7.43
C ASP A 213 11.15 41.44 -6.05
N VAL A 214 10.04 42.14 -5.81
CA VAL A 214 9.83 42.86 -4.54
C VAL A 214 10.07 41.92 -3.36
N ASP A 215 11.04 42.25 -2.52
CA ASP A 215 11.40 41.53 -1.30
C ASP A 215 12.00 40.12 -1.52
N CYS A 216 12.47 39.79 -2.74
CA CYS A 216 13.07 38.48 -3.03
C CYS A 216 14.03 38.46 -4.24
N GLY A 217 14.84 37.40 -4.30
CA GLY A 217 15.77 37.12 -5.40
C GLY A 217 17.15 37.77 -5.24
N GLY A 218 18.02 37.56 -6.22
CA GLY A 218 19.42 37.96 -6.15
C GLY A 218 20.26 37.08 -5.22
N ASP A 219 21.47 37.56 -4.95
CA ASP A 219 22.44 36.83 -4.13
C ASP A 219 22.17 36.99 -2.64
N LYS A 220 21.58 38.13 -2.23
CA LYS A 220 21.48 38.54 -0.83
C LYS A 220 20.09 38.49 -0.22
N CYS A 221 19.04 38.45 -1.03
CA CYS A 221 17.66 38.38 -0.53
C CYS A 221 17.12 36.93 -0.58
N PRO A 222 16.05 36.63 0.18
CA PRO A 222 15.40 35.32 0.15
C PRO A 222 14.96 34.94 -1.25
N LYS A 223 14.94 33.64 -1.57
CA LYS A 223 14.55 33.19 -2.90
C LYS A 223 13.06 33.42 -3.16
N CYS A 224 12.73 33.84 -4.35
CA CYS A 224 11.39 34.16 -4.80
C CYS A 224 10.50 32.92 -4.95
N GLU A 225 9.23 33.05 -4.59
CA GLU A 225 8.23 32.01 -4.80
C GLU A 225 7.89 31.82 -6.29
N ILE A 226 7.21 30.72 -6.60
CA ILE A 226 6.70 30.45 -7.96
C ILE A 226 5.82 31.61 -8.41
N THR A 227 5.88 31.96 -9.71
CA THR A 227 5.23 33.11 -10.38
C THR A 227 5.89 34.48 -10.18
N LYS A 228 6.89 34.60 -9.31
CA LYS A 228 7.66 35.83 -9.10
C LYS A 228 8.73 36.03 -10.17
N TYR A 229 9.14 37.28 -10.36
CA TYR A 229 10.18 37.64 -11.31
C TYR A 229 11.55 37.14 -10.85
N CYS A 230 12.37 36.68 -11.80
CA CYS A 230 13.72 36.20 -11.55
C CYS A 230 14.63 36.57 -12.73
N ASP A 231 15.94 36.61 -12.50
CA ASP A 231 16.95 36.75 -13.54
C ASP A 231 17.78 35.47 -13.72
N ASP A 232 17.94 34.64 -12.66
CA ASP A 232 18.59 33.33 -12.70
C ASP A 232 17.87 32.28 -11.84
N ASP A 233 18.16 30.99 -12.06
CA ASP A 233 17.61 29.85 -11.30
C ASP A 233 17.86 29.99 -9.79
N CYS A 234 19.00 30.59 -9.42
CA CYS A 234 19.34 30.86 -8.04
C CYS A 234 18.31 31.77 -7.37
N ASP A 235 17.56 32.60 -8.09
CA ASP A 235 16.57 33.50 -7.50
C ASP A 235 15.32 32.77 -7.03
N CYS A 236 15.09 31.54 -7.48
CA CYS A 236 13.82 30.85 -7.29
C CYS A 236 13.89 29.83 -6.16
N HIS A 237 12.89 29.86 -5.28
CA HIS A 237 12.76 28.87 -4.22
C HIS A 237 12.29 27.53 -4.81
N ASN A 238 13.17 26.54 -4.88
CA ASN A 238 12.84 25.18 -5.36
C ASN A 238 12.20 25.14 -6.76
N ALA A 239 12.52 26.12 -7.60
CA ALA A 239 11.96 26.36 -8.93
C ALA A 239 13.10 26.78 -9.89
N ILE A 240 12.80 26.88 -11.18
CA ILE A 240 13.75 27.38 -12.18
C ILE A 240 13.26 28.72 -12.75
N CYS A 241 14.18 29.57 -13.14
CA CYS A 241 13.86 30.84 -13.77
C CYS A 241 13.63 30.66 -15.27
N ARG A 242 12.39 30.80 -15.72
CA ARG A 242 12.03 30.65 -17.13
C ARG A 242 11.22 31.83 -17.61
N ASN A 243 11.70 32.51 -18.66
CA ASN A 243 11.12 33.75 -19.17
C ASN A 243 10.94 34.81 -18.07
N HIS A 244 11.95 34.98 -17.22
CA HIS A 244 11.93 35.89 -16.07
C HIS A 244 10.80 35.63 -15.07
N THR A 245 10.42 34.36 -14.91
CA THR A 245 9.42 33.96 -13.93
C THR A 245 9.85 32.65 -13.29
N CYS A 246 9.79 32.56 -11.96
CA CYS A 246 10.02 31.32 -11.25
C CYS A 246 8.91 30.33 -11.58
N VAL A 247 9.25 29.25 -12.28
CA VAL A 247 8.31 28.19 -12.65
C VAL A 247 8.63 26.89 -11.91
N PRO A 248 7.61 26.06 -11.61
CA PRO A 248 7.85 24.78 -10.96
C PRO A 248 8.79 23.90 -11.78
N HIS A 249 9.72 23.22 -11.11
CA HIS A 249 10.63 22.26 -11.73
C HIS A 249 10.34 20.85 -11.21
N CYS A 250 9.96 19.96 -12.13
CA CYS A 250 9.70 18.54 -11.85
C CYS A 250 10.93 17.73 -12.24
N VAL A 251 11.34 16.79 -11.38
CA VAL A 251 12.41 15.82 -11.68
C VAL A 251 11.83 14.41 -11.47
N PRO A 252 11.69 13.59 -12.52
CA PRO A 252 11.96 13.89 -13.94
C PRO A 252 11.03 14.97 -14.54
N GLU A 253 11.48 15.65 -15.61
CA GLU A 253 10.66 16.65 -16.31
C GLU A 253 9.39 16.00 -16.88
N CYS A 254 8.28 16.73 -16.88
CA CYS A 254 7.03 16.26 -17.47
C CYS A 254 7.17 16.12 -18.99
N GLN A 255 6.89 14.93 -19.50
CA GLN A 255 6.87 14.56 -20.92
C GLN A 255 5.48 14.76 -21.54
N ASN A 256 5.38 14.62 -22.86
CA ASN A 256 4.11 14.60 -23.60
C ASN A 256 3.18 15.80 -23.31
N ASN A 257 3.73 17.00 -23.16
CA ASN A 257 3.01 18.23 -22.77
C ASN A 257 2.34 18.19 -21.38
N GLY A 258 2.85 17.36 -20.46
CA GLY A 258 2.49 17.42 -19.05
C GLY A 258 2.86 18.76 -18.41
N VAL A 259 2.04 19.21 -17.46
CA VAL A 259 2.23 20.47 -16.75
C VAL A 259 2.74 20.19 -15.34
N CYS A 260 3.93 20.70 -15.02
CA CYS A 260 4.48 20.61 -13.67
C CYS A 260 3.74 21.56 -12.73
N THR A 261 3.21 21.03 -11.62
CA THR A 261 2.52 21.83 -10.61
C THR A 261 3.48 22.35 -9.55
N ILE A 262 3.02 23.31 -8.75
CA ILE A 262 3.76 23.85 -7.61
C ILE A 262 4.20 22.78 -6.59
N HIS A 263 3.51 21.62 -6.56
CA HIS A 263 3.83 20.50 -5.68
C HIS A 263 4.82 19.51 -6.29
N LYS A 264 5.52 19.89 -7.37
CA LYS A 264 6.49 19.03 -8.08
C LYS A 264 5.88 17.73 -8.63
N THR A 265 4.60 17.78 -9.00
CA THR A 265 3.88 16.67 -9.65
C THR A 265 3.45 17.07 -11.05
N CYS A 266 3.51 16.13 -11.99
CA CYS A 266 3.05 16.35 -13.36
C CYS A 266 1.54 16.09 -13.47
N ILE A 267 0.79 17.03 -14.03
CA ILE A 267 -0.56 16.80 -14.53
C ILE A 267 -0.43 16.36 -15.98
N CYS A 268 -0.88 15.14 -16.27
CA CYS A 268 -0.78 14.56 -17.60
C CYS A 268 -1.99 14.92 -18.48
N PRO A 269 -1.77 15.22 -19.77
CA PRO A 269 -2.86 15.39 -20.71
C PRO A 269 -3.56 14.06 -20.98
N GLU A 270 -4.76 14.14 -21.57
CA GLU A 270 -5.57 12.97 -21.90
C GLU A 270 -4.78 11.96 -22.76
N GLY A 271 -4.84 10.68 -22.40
CA GLY A 271 -4.10 9.60 -23.06
C GLY A 271 -2.68 9.36 -22.54
N PHE A 272 -2.22 10.11 -21.53
CA PHE A 272 -0.89 9.94 -20.91
C PHE A 272 -0.99 9.80 -19.39
N THR A 273 -0.06 9.05 -18.82
CA THR A 273 0.04 8.73 -17.40
C THR A 273 1.52 8.52 -17.00
N GLY A 274 1.77 8.22 -15.73
CA GLY A 274 3.11 8.08 -15.17
C GLY A 274 3.55 9.33 -14.40
N VAL A 275 4.65 9.21 -13.65
CA VAL A 275 5.13 10.28 -12.74
C VAL A 275 5.56 11.54 -13.50
N SER A 276 5.95 11.38 -14.76
CA SER A 276 6.33 12.41 -15.71
C SER A 276 5.50 12.34 -17.00
N CYS A 277 4.32 11.72 -17.00
CA CYS A 277 3.50 11.57 -18.21
C CYS A 277 4.20 10.80 -19.34
N GLU A 278 5.16 9.93 -18.99
CA GLU A 278 5.99 9.15 -19.91
C GLU A 278 5.26 7.95 -20.52
N VAL A 279 4.17 7.51 -19.89
CA VAL A 279 3.41 6.32 -20.31
C VAL A 279 2.19 6.75 -21.10
N GLN A 280 2.06 6.28 -22.34
CA GLN A 280 0.81 6.40 -23.08
C GLN A 280 -0.23 5.47 -22.42
N SER A 281 -1.22 6.07 -21.76
CA SER A 281 -2.35 5.38 -21.15
C SER A 281 -3.54 5.48 -22.07
N VAL A 282 -3.70 4.49 -22.94
CA VAL A 282 -4.84 4.39 -23.87
C VAL A 282 -6.11 3.84 -23.21
N GLY A 283 -6.22 3.91 -21.88
CA GLY A 283 -7.34 3.33 -21.13
C GLY A 283 -7.04 1.91 -20.66
N LEU A 284 -7.86 0.95 -21.08
CA LEU A 284 -7.71 -0.48 -20.76
C LEU A 284 -6.54 -1.10 -21.57
N CYS A 285 -6.08 -2.30 -21.21
CA CYS A 285 -5.18 -3.07 -22.06
C CYS A 285 -5.84 -3.33 -23.42
N HIS A 286 -5.06 -3.48 -24.49
CA HIS A 286 -5.61 -3.97 -25.75
C HIS A 286 -5.96 -5.46 -25.65
N ASP A 287 -7.01 -5.91 -26.34
CA ASP A 287 -7.56 -7.28 -26.23
C ASP A 287 -6.54 -8.39 -26.54
N ASN A 288 -5.44 -8.09 -27.24
CA ASN A 288 -4.39 -9.05 -27.58
C ASN A 288 -3.28 -9.16 -26.50
N ASP A 289 -3.32 -8.35 -25.45
CA ASP A 289 -2.21 -8.23 -24.51
C ASP A 289 -2.43 -9.06 -23.24
N THR A 290 -3.68 -9.32 -22.81
CA THR A 290 -3.97 -9.93 -21.49
C THR A 290 -3.27 -11.29 -21.28
N PHE A 291 -2.40 -11.35 -20.28
CA PHE A 291 -1.60 -12.54 -19.95
C PHE A 291 -1.84 -12.95 -18.50
N GLY A 292 -2.19 -14.23 -18.28
CA GLY A 292 -2.59 -14.76 -16.97
C GLY A 292 -4.11 -14.94 -16.87
N VAL A 293 -4.55 -16.10 -16.37
CA VAL A 293 -5.97 -16.50 -16.36
C VAL A 293 -6.73 -15.86 -15.19
N GLU A 294 -6.03 -15.52 -14.11
CA GLU A 294 -6.65 -14.96 -12.89
C GLU A 294 -6.19 -13.53 -12.59
N PRO A 295 -7.11 -12.63 -12.22
CA PRO A 295 -6.77 -11.30 -11.72
C PRO A 295 -5.99 -11.38 -10.41
N ILE A 296 -5.09 -10.43 -10.19
CA ILE A 296 -4.39 -10.24 -8.89
C ILE A 296 -5.37 -9.74 -7.83
N LEU A 297 -6.33 -8.92 -8.26
CA LEU A 297 -7.46 -8.47 -7.47
C LEU A 297 -8.72 -8.78 -8.25
N SER A 298 -9.71 -9.41 -7.62
CA SER A 298 -11.05 -9.63 -8.18
C SER A 298 -12.09 -9.42 -7.09
N ILE A 299 -12.98 -8.45 -7.26
CA ILE A 299 -14.08 -8.17 -6.34
C ILE A 299 -15.40 -8.17 -7.12
N THR A 300 -16.23 -9.17 -6.83
CA THR A 300 -17.59 -9.37 -7.37
C THR A 300 -18.66 -9.23 -6.28
N PHE A 301 -18.27 -8.74 -5.10
CA PHE A 301 -19.12 -8.56 -3.90
C PHE A 301 -19.90 -9.80 -3.39
N ALA A 302 -19.54 -11.00 -3.86
CA ALA A 302 -20.17 -12.29 -3.54
C ALA A 302 -21.63 -12.38 -4.00
N SER A 303 -22.34 -13.44 -3.60
CA SER A 303 -23.75 -13.65 -3.94
C SER A 303 -24.60 -14.08 -2.75
N GLY A 304 -25.92 -13.91 -2.87
CA GLY A 304 -26.86 -14.33 -1.86
C GLY A 304 -28.32 -14.11 -2.22
N ARG A 305 -29.20 -14.72 -1.40
CA ARG A 305 -30.65 -14.60 -1.56
C ARG A 305 -31.23 -13.26 -1.09
N PRO A 306 -30.81 -12.69 0.06
CA PRO A 306 -31.32 -11.39 0.49
C PRO A 306 -30.99 -10.31 -0.53
N GLN A 307 -31.92 -9.36 -0.75
CA GLN A 307 -31.65 -8.28 -1.71
C GLN A 307 -30.47 -7.41 -1.30
N TYR A 308 -30.32 -7.16 0.01
CA TYR A 308 -29.24 -6.34 0.58
C TYR A 308 -28.26 -7.24 1.32
N SER A 309 -27.01 -7.28 0.87
CA SER A 309 -25.95 -8.02 1.57
C SER A 309 -25.60 -7.35 2.90
N ARG A 310 -25.24 -8.16 3.89
CA ARG A 310 -24.70 -7.69 5.18
C ARG A 310 -23.17 -7.61 5.18
N SER A 311 -22.51 -8.00 4.09
CA SER A 311 -21.06 -7.90 3.94
C SER A 311 -20.60 -6.45 4.01
N LYS A 312 -19.39 -6.23 4.52
CA LYS A 312 -18.77 -4.91 4.67
C LYS A 312 -17.65 -4.71 3.66
N PRO A 313 -17.30 -3.46 3.30
CA PRO A 313 -16.15 -3.17 2.43
C PRO A 313 -14.84 -3.82 2.86
N SER A 314 -14.60 -3.93 4.17
CA SER A 314 -13.41 -4.57 4.73
C SER A 314 -13.31 -6.07 4.41
N GLU A 315 -14.43 -6.76 4.16
CA GLU A 315 -14.42 -8.17 3.73
C GLU A 315 -13.89 -8.33 2.30
N PHE A 316 -13.90 -7.26 1.52
CA PHE A 316 -13.35 -7.17 0.16
C PHE A 316 -12.08 -6.31 0.10
N ASN A 317 -11.43 -6.08 1.25
CA ASN A 317 -10.17 -5.33 1.38
C ASN A 317 -10.19 -3.90 0.81
N PHE A 318 -11.31 -3.18 0.96
CA PHE A 318 -11.36 -1.76 0.58
C PHE A 318 -12.08 -0.89 1.60
N THR A 319 -11.91 0.41 1.44
CA THR A 319 -12.57 1.46 2.21
C THR A 319 -13.29 2.43 1.28
N THR A 320 -14.29 3.13 1.81
CA THR A 320 -15.08 4.13 1.07
C THR A 320 -15.50 5.25 2.01
N THR A 321 -15.70 6.45 1.47
CA THR A 321 -16.27 7.58 2.23
C THR A 321 -17.79 7.52 2.34
N TYR A 322 -18.44 6.61 1.60
CA TYR A 322 -19.90 6.48 1.57
C TYR A 322 -20.40 5.66 2.77
N LYS A 323 -21.59 6.00 3.26
CA LYS A 323 -22.21 5.30 4.40
C LYS A 323 -23.03 4.11 3.93
N GLN A 324 -22.70 2.91 4.42
CA GLN A 324 -23.42 1.70 4.06
C GLN A 324 -24.86 1.68 4.58
N ARG A 325 -25.77 1.14 3.76
CA ARG A 325 -27.16 0.84 4.08
C ARG A 325 -27.48 -0.62 3.78
N PHE A 326 -28.47 -1.15 4.49
CA PHE A 326 -28.95 -2.53 4.40
C PHE A 326 -30.45 -2.61 4.07
N GLU A 327 -31.00 -1.51 3.55
CA GLU A 327 -32.43 -1.29 3.33
C GLU A 327 -32.63 -0.40 2.08
N PRO A 328 -33.83 -0.35 1.49
CA PRO A 328 -34.05 0.25 0.17
C PRO A 328 -33.72 1.73 0.03
N VAL A 329 -34.06 2.54 1.04
CA VAL A 329 -33.81 3.98 0.94
C VAL A 329 -32.30 4.26 1.07
N THR A 330 -31.69 4.63 -0.05
CA THR A 330 -30.30 5.05 -0.19
C THR A 330 -30.27 6.54 -0.52
N ASN A 331 -29.99 7.37 0.49
CA ASN A 331 -29.85 8.82 0.31
C ASN A 331 -28.45 9.17 -0.23
N ASP A 332 -28.28 10.40 -0.69
CA ASP A 332 -27.01 10.94 -1.14
C ASP A 332 -25.90 10.67 -0.11
N GLY A 333 -24.74 10.19 -0.59
CA GLY A 333 -23.63 9.79 0.28
C GLY A 333 -23.78 8.42 0.90
N MET A 334 -24.71 7.58 0.41
CA MET A 334 -24.89 6.21 0.86
C MET A 334 -24.65 5.18 -0.24
N PHE A 335 -24.31 3.96 0.18
CA PHE A 335 -24.19 2.82 -0.71
C PHE A 335 -24.83 1.56 -0.12
N SER A 336 -25.14 0.59 -0.97
CA SER A 336 -25.60 -0.75 -0.59
C SER A 336 -25.00 -1.80 -1.51
N PHE A 337 -24.71 -2.99 -0.97
CA PHE A 337 -24.47 -4.17 -1.80
C PHE A 337 -25.82 -4.83 -2.09
N ILE A 338 -26.21 -4.91 -3.36
CA ILE A 338 -27.53 -5.37 -3.78
C ILE A 338 -27.48 -6.38 -4.92
N ASN A 339 -28.35 -7.37 -4.92
CA ASN A 339 -28.40 -8.38 -6.00
C ASN A 339 -29.44 -8.07 -7.09
N SER A 340 -30.29 -7.07 -6.85
CA SER A 340 -31.10 -6.45 -7.88
C SER A 340 -31.48 -5.03 -7.47
N ILE A 341 -31.61 -4.16 -8.46
CA ILE A 341 -31.92 -2.75 -8.22
C ILE A 341 -33.40 -2.59 -7.84
N HIS A 342 -33.65 -2.03 -6.66
CA HIS A 342 -34.99 -1.69 -6.19
C HIS A 342 -35.43 -0.30 -6.67
N ASN A 343 -36.74 -0.11 -6.87
CA ASN A 343 -37.29 1.19 -7.29
C ASN A 343 -37.46 2.13 -6.08
N ASP A 344 -36.39 2.83 -5.71
CA ASP A 344 -36.38 3.69 -4.51
C ASP A 344 -36.63 5.18 -4.80
N PHE A 345 -36.59 5.61 -6.06
CA PHE A 345 -36.65 7.03 -6.43
C PHE A 345 -37.74 7.36 -7.46
N HIS A 346 -38.98 6.91 -7.23
CA HIS A 346 -40.14 7.29 -8.07
C HIS A 346 -39.91 7.11 -9.59
N GLY A 347 -39.20 6.05 -9.99
CA GLY A 347 -38.87 5.79 -11.40
C GLY A 347 -37.68 6.60 -11.96
N ALA A 348 -36.88 7.25 -11.12
CA ALA A 348 -35.63 7.89 -11.53
C ALA A 348 -34.51 6.87 -11.80
N TRP A 349 -34.54 5.71 -11.16
CA TRP A 349 -33.54 4.66 -11.29
C TRP A 349 -34.05 3.45 -12.07
N HIS A 350 -33.14 2.76 -12.75
CA HIS A 350 -33.41 1.43 -13.28
C HIS A 350 -33.92 0.49 -12.18
N THR A 351 -34.74 -0.50 -12.53
CA THR A 351 -35.32 -1.44 -11.56
C THR A 351 -35.24 -2.86 -12.12
N GLY A 352 -34.90 -3.82 -11.25
CA GLY A 352 -34.85 -5.24 -11.58
C GLY A 352 -33.63 -5.66 -12.40
N ALA A 353 -32.71 -4.75 -12.70
CA ALA A 353 -31.42 -5.14 -13.26
C ALA A 353 -30.60 -5.88 -12.20
N ILE A 354 -29.85 -6.89 -12.64
CA ILE A 354 -28.96 -7.74 -11.84
C ILE A 354 -27.50 -7.27 -11.99
N ASP A 355 -26.63 -7.87 -11.20
CA ASP A 355 -25.18 -7.66 -11.24
C ASP A 355 -24.57 -8.10 -12.60
N HIS A 356 -23.29 -7.83 -12.80
CA HIS A 356 -22.58 -8.11 -14.05
C HIS A 356 -21.88 -9.48 -14.05
N THR A 357 -21.59 -10.07 -12.89
CA THR A 357 -20.79 -11.30 -12.73
C THR A 357 -21.46 -12.55 -13.33
N GLU A 358 -22.75 -12.44 -13.68
CA GLU A 358 -23.60 -13.50 -14.25
C GLU A 358 -23.80 -14.71 -13.32
N ASP A 359 -23.58 -14.56 -12.01
CA ASP A 359 -23.85 -15.58 -11.01
C ASP A 359 -25.24 -15.43 -10.35
N GLU A 360 -25.79 -16.54 -9.86
CA GLU A 360 -27.14 -16.53 -9.30
C GLU A 360 -27.19 -15.72 -7.99
N GLY A 361 -27.77 -14.52 -8.07
CA GLY A 361 -27.89 -13.63 -6.93
C GLY A 361 -26.59 -12.92 -6.58
N GLY A 362 -25.72 -12.67 -7.56
CA GLY A 362 -24.54 -11.82 -7.45
C GLY A 362 -24.89 -10.44 -6.91
N TYR A 363 -24.04 -9.91 -6.04
CA TYR A 363 -24.20 -8.56 -5.50
C TYR A 363 -23.40 -7.56 -6.34
N MET A 364 -23.97 -6.39 -6.57
CA MET A 364 -23.28 -5.21 -7.10
C MET A 364 -23.24 -4.11 -6.03
N LEU A 365 -22.30 -3.18 -6.17
CA LEU A 365 -22.22 -1.97 -5.34
C LEU A 365 -23.07 -0.86 -5.97
N LEU A 366 -24.23 -0.58 -5.37
CA LEU A 366 -25.07 0.57 -5.70
C LEU A 366 -24.66 1.77 -4.86
N VAL A 367 -24.45 2.93 -5.50
CA VAL A 367 -24.09 4.17 -4.82
C VAL A 367 -25.02 5.30 -5.25
N ASN A 368 -25.69 5.91 -4.26
CA ASN A 368 -26.29 7.23 -4.42
C ASN A 368 -25.23 8.27 -4.11
N ALA A 369 -24.72 8.92 -5.15
CA ALA A 369 -23.50 9.71 -5.04
C ALA A 369 -23.76 11.08 -4.38
N ASP A 370 -22.95 11.44 -3.37
CA ASP A 370 -23.11 12.69 -2.61
C ASP A 370 -22.88 13.94 -3.48
N TYR A 371 -23.31 15.09 -2.96
CA TYR A 371 -23.05 16.39 -3.56
C TYR A 371 -21.56 16.73 -3.67
N ARG A 372 -20.78 16.25 -2.70
CA ARG A 372 -19.33 16.42 -2.67
C ARG A 372 -18.67 15.16 -3.25
N PRO A 373 -17.57 15.31 -4.01
CA PRO A 373 -16.74 14.18 -4.42
C PRO A 373 -16.40 13.25 -3.26
N GLY A 374 -16.78 11.98 -3.38
CA GLY A 374 -16.46 10.91 -2.43
C GLY A 374 -15.66 9.79 -3.09
N GLU A 375 -15.01 8.97 -2.27
CA GLU A 375 -14.26 7.79 -2.72
C GLU A 375 -15.21 6.60 -2.77
N PHE A 376 -15.58 6.14 -3.97
CA PHE A 376 -16.35 4.91 -4.15
C PHE A 376 -15.55 3.69 -3.69
N TYR A 377 -14.25 3.71 -3.95
CA TYR A 377 -13.34 2.62 -3.62
C TYR A 377 -11.95 3.18 -3.32
N LYS A 378 -11.33 2.65 -2.26
CA LYS A 378 -9.92 2.81 -1.94
C LYS A 378 -9.38 1.48 -1.40
N GLY A 379 -8.52 0.84 -2.17
CA GLY A 379 -7.87 -0.43 -1.80
C GLY A 379 -6.36 -0.36 -2.03
N GLN A 380 -5.60 -1.08 -1.19
CA GLN A 380 -4.16 -1.25 -1.38
C GLN A 380 -3.90 -2.64 -1.98
N VAL A 381 -3.00 -2.70 -2.95
CA VAL A 381 -2.54 -3.96 -3.54
C VAL A 381 -1.03 -4.02 -3.38
N ASP A 382 -0.56 -5.15 -2.84
CA ASP A 382 0.85 -5.44 -2.59
C ASP A 382 1.35 -6.55 -3.53
N ASN A 383 2.64 -6.89 -3.45
CA ASN A 383 3.30 -7.93 -4.23
C ASN A 383 3.22 -7.73 -5.76
N LEU A 384 3.19 -6.48 -6.21
CA LEU A 384 3.32 -6.15 -7.63
C LEU A 384 4.76 -6.32 -8.11
N CYS A 385 4.91 -6.76 -9.35
CA CYS A 385 6.20 -6.76 -10.03
C CYS A 385 6.49 -5.37 -10.58
N ILE A 386 7.60 -4.78 -10.13
CA ILE A 386 8.02 -3.44 -10.52
C ILE A 386 8.36 -3.44 -12.01
N GLY A 387 7.88 -2.44 -12.74
CA GLY A 387 8.10 -2.29 -14.18
C GLY A 387 7.11 -3.05 -15.07
N LEU A 388 6.23 -3.91 -14.51
CA LEU A 388 5.14 -4.49 -15.28
C LEU A 388 3.96 -3.53 -15.42
N ARG A 389 3.25 -3.65 -16.56
CA ARG A 389 2.03 -2.90 -16.84
C ARG A 389 0.82 -3.64 -16.29
N TYR A 390 -0.01 -2.95 -15.53
CA TYR A 390 -1.24 -3.43 -14.93
C TYR A 390 -2.43 -2.65 -15.47
N GLU A 391 -3.59 -3.30 -15.54
CA GLU A 391 -4.90 -2.69 -15.75
C GLU A 391 -5.71 -2.78 -14.46
N PHE A 392 -6.10 -1.62 -13.96
CA PHE A 392 -7.14 -1.48 -12.95
C PHE A 392 -8.46 -1.18 -13.66
N SER A 393 -9.41 -2.11 -13.59
CA SER A 393 -10.68 -2.02 -14.31
C SER A 393 -11.89 -2.35 -13.45
N VAL A 394 -13.06 -1.95 -13.94
CA VAL A 394 -14.35 -2.09 -13.27
C VAL A 394 -15.47 -2.00 -14.31
N TYR A 395 -16.60 -2.66 -14.04
CA TYR A 395 -17.83 -2.44 -14.80
C TYR A 395 -18.70 -1.41 -14.09
N LEU A 396 -19.10 -0.39 -14.85
CA LEU A 396 -19.95 0.70 -14.35
C LEU A 396 -21.19 0.83 -15.20
N ALA A 397 -22.32 1.15 -14.57
CA ALA A 397 -23.51 1.60 -15.26
C ALA A 397 -24.15 2.80 -14.57
N ASN A 398 -24.74 3.69 -15.37
CA ASN A 398 -25.52 4.81 -14.87
C ASN A 398 -26.85 4.28 -14.33
N LEU A 399 -27.14 4.60 -13.07
CA LEU A 399 -28.34 4.13 -12.40
C LEU A 399 -29.60 4.89 -12.86
N CYS A 400 -29.45 6.13 -13.32
CA CYS A 400 -30.55 7.01 -13.70
C CYS A 400 -31.14 6.68 -15.07
N ILE A 401 -32.48 6.80 -15.17
CA ILE A 401 -33.26 6.68 -16.42
C ILE A 401 -33.49 8.02 -17.13
N PRO A 402 -33.84 9.13 -16.45
CA PRO A 402 -34.15 10.38 -17.14
C PRO A 402 -32.88 10.99 -17.75
N LEU A 403 -32.97 11.41 -19.02
CA LEU A 403 -31.82 11.88 -19.82
C LEU A 403 -31.28 13.24 -19.36
N ASP A 404 -32.06 14.01 -18.60
CA ASP A 404 -31.74 15.33 -18.08
C ASP A 404 -31.02 15.30 -16.72
N ARG A 405 -30.74 14.10 -16.18
CA ARG A 405 -30.01 13.92 -14.93
C ARG A 405 -28.52 14.17 -15.11
N ILE A 406 -27.87 14.54 -14.00
CA ILE A 406 -26.42 14.59 -13.94
C ILE A 406 -25.89 13.18 -14.22
N LYS A 407 -24.89 13.09 -15.09
CA LYS A 407 -24.26 11.81 -15.41
C LYS A 407 -23.13 11.53 -14.41
N PRO A 408 -23.02 10.31 -13.88
CA PRO A 408 -21.86 9.93 -13.10
C PRO A 408 -20.61 10.08 -13.95
N ASN A 409 -19.50 10.40 -13.30
CA ASN A 409 -18.18 10.48 -13.88
C ASN A 409 -17.21 10.01 -12.80
N VAL A 410 -16.33 9.07 -13.14
CA VAL A 410 -15.43 8.41 -12.19
C VAL A 410 -14.01 8.77 -12.54
N ARG A 411 -13.27 9.25 -11.55
CA ARG A 411 -11.83 9.47 -11.64
C ARG A 411 -11.10 8.31 -10.99
N PHE A 412 -10.32 7.62 -11.80
CA PHE A 412 -9.44 6.55 -11.39
C PHE A 412 -8.08 7.14 -11.01
N GLU A 413 -7.54 6.75 -9.87
CA GLU A 413 -6.20 7.15 -9.44
C GLU A 413 -5.42 5.95 -8.93
N VAL A 414 -4.12 5.93 -9.23
CA VAL A 414 -3.14 5.02 -8.63
C VAL A 414 -2.14 5.87 -7.88
N ARG A 415 -1.90 5.55 -6.62
CA ARG A 415 -1.07 6.34 -5.72
C ARG A 415 -0.04 5.49 -4.98
N SER A 416 1.05 6.13 -4.56
CA SER A 416 2.03 5.51 -3.66
C SER A 416 1.42 5.31 -2.26
N PRO A 417 1.65 4.15 -1.60
CA PRO A 417 1.21 3.91 -0.22
C PRO A 417 2.04 4.68 0.84
N SER A 418 3.19 5.25 0.46
CA SER A 418 4.06 6.00 1.38
C SER A 418 3.48 7.37 1.79
N THR A 419 4.04 7.98 2.83
CA THR A 419 3.63 9.26 3.44
C THR A 419 3.44 10.44 2.47
N GLY A 420 3.98 10.36 1.25
CA GLY A 420 3.79 11.38 0.21
C GLY A 420 2.51 11.26 -0.62
N ASN A 421 1.76 10.14 -0.54
CA ASN A 421 0.52 9.90 -1.31
C ASN A 421 0.62 10.31 -2.80
N GLN A 422 1.80 10.07 -3.40
CA GLN A 422 2.14 10.56 -4.73
C GLN A 422 1.19 9.99 -5.78
N LEU A 423 0.69 10.83 -6.68
CA LEU A 423 -0.11 10.39 -7.83
C LEU A 423 0.79 9.73 -8.87
N LEU A 424 0.54 8.46 -9.15
CA LEU A 424 1.31 7.63 -10.09
C LEU A 424 0.61 7.52 -11.45
N ALA A 425 -0.72 7.40 -11.44
CA ALA A 425 -1.54 7.37 -12.64
C ALA A 425 -2.93 7.95 -12.37
N GLN A 426 -3.55 8.54 -13.39
CA GLN A 426 -4.92 9.03 -13.32
C GLN A 426 -5.63 8.91 -14.68
N LEU A 427 -6.94 8.65 -14.64
CA LEU A 427 -7.82 8.72 -15.81
C LEU A 427 -9.23 9.10 -15.36
N ARG A 428 -9.97 9.83 -16.20
CA ARG A 428 -11.40 10.10 -16.00
C ARG A 428 -12.22 9.26 -16.98
N SER A 429 -13.27 8.61 -16.51
CA SER A 429 -14.19 7.86 -17.38
C SER A 429 -14.90 8.77 -18.40
N GLY A 430 -15.02 10.06 -18.06
CA GLY A 430 -15.98 10.95 -18.70
C GLY A 430 -17.41 10.65 -18.23
N PRO A 431 -18.40 11.41 -18.72
CA PRO A 431 -19.80 11.23 -18.33
C PRO A 431 -20.33 9.87 -18.79
N ILE A 432 -20.71 9.02 -17.83
CA ILE A 432 -21.29 7.70 -18.09
C ILE A 432 -22.73 7.90 -18.59
N PRO A 433 -23.04 7.48 -19.83
CA PRO A 433 -24.29 7.82 -20.48
C PRO A 433 -25.50 7.15 -19.81
N VAL A 434 -26.61 7.88 -19.78
CA VAL A 434 -27.93 7.32 -19.46
C VAL A 434 -28.38 6.45 -20.63
N GLN A 435 -28.89 5.26 -20.33
CA GLN A 435 -29.39 4.33 -21.33
C GLN A 435 -30.85 3.93 -21.04
N ARG A 436 -31.57 3.41 -22.05
CA ARG A 436 -32.95 2.95 -21.86
C ARG A 436 -33.04 1.69 -21.00
N GLN A 437 -32.02 0.84 -21.10
CA GLN A 437 -31.81 -0.34 -20.26
C GLN A 437 -30.48 -0.16 -19.55
N LEU A 438 -30.38 -0.66 -18.31
CA LEU A 438 -29.12 -0.62 -17.58
C LEU A 438 -28.06 -1.38 -18.39
N THR A 439 -26.98 -0.69 -18.73
CA THR A 439 -25.94 -1.23 -19.60
C THR A 439 -24.59 -1.08 -18.92
N TRP A 440 -23.99 -2.21 -18.57
CA TRP A 440 -22.65 -2.29 -18.03
C TRP A 440 -21.62 -1.98 -19.11
N ASN A 441 -20.67 -1.10 -18.80
CA ASN A 441 -19.52 -0.84 -19.65
C ASN A 441 -18.26 -0.93 -18.79
N LYS A 442 -17.19 -1.47 -19.36
CA LYS A 442 -15.90 -1.59 -18.68
C LYS A 442 -15.16 -0.25 -18.76
N TYR A 443 -14.70 0.22 -17.61
CA TYR A 443 -13.87 1.41 -17.46
C TYR A 443 -12.64 1.07 -16.62
N GLY A 444 -11.64 1.95 -16.63
CA GLY A 444 -10.43 1.74 -15.87
C GLY A 444 -9.27 2.51 -16.43
N LEU A 445 -8.08 2.22 -15.91
CA LEU A 445 -6.83 2.72 -16.45
C LEU A 445 -5.77 1.63 -16.40
N SER A 446 -4.76 1.81 -17.22
CA SER A 446 -3.52 1.05 -17.15
C SER A 446 -2.37 1.88 -16.61
N PHE A 447 -1.45 1.25 -15.88
CA PHE A 447 -0.27 1.89 -15.30
C PHE A 447 0.90 0.92 -15.25
N VAL A 448 2.13 1.43 -15.18
CA VAL A 448 3.32 0.61 -14.89
C VAL A 448 3.60 0.71 -13.40
N ALA A 449 3.78 -0.41 -12.71
CA ALA A 449 4.02 -0.40 -11.27
C ALA A 449 5.42 0.15 -10.95
N PRO A 450 5.53 1.28 -10.23
CA PRO A 450 6.83 1.84 -9.85
C PRO A 450 7.41 1.21 -8.57
N SER A 451 6.56 0.51 -7.81
CA SER A 451 6.84 -0.14 -6.53
C SER A 451 6.06 -1.45 -6.43
N SER A 452 6.40 -2.28 -5.44
CA SER A 452 5.69 -3.54 -5.17
C SER A 452 4.30 -3.34 -4.55
N SER A 453 3.95 -2.11 -4.18
CA SER A 453 2.67 -1.78 -3.55
C SER A 453 2.13 -0.47 -4.10
N VAL A 454 0.81 -0.41 -4.31
CA VAL A 454 0.09 0.78 -4.76
C VAL A 454 -1.28 0.89 -4.09
N VAL A 455 -1.82 2.09 -4.03
CA VAL A 455 -3.21 2.36 -3.62
C VAL A 455 -4.03 2.69 -4.87
N LEU A 456 -5.13 1.97 -5.06
CA LEU A 456 -6.08 2.14 -6.15
C LEU A 456 -7.31 2.90 -5.64
N LEU A 457 -7.72 3.95 -6.34
CA LEU A 457 -8.89 4.76 -5.98
C LEU A 457 -9.87 4.91 -7.15
N MET A 458 -11.16 4.86 -6.83
CA MET A 458 -12.25 5.33 -7.69
C MET A 458 -12.98 6.46 -6.96
N ILE A 459 -13.00 7.64 -7.56
CA ILE A 459 -13.50 8.87 -6.94
C ILE A 459 -14.63 9.43 -7.79
N SER A 460 -15.72 9.89 -7.15
CA SER A 460 -16.77 10.64 -7.82
C SER A 460 -16.23 11.96 -8.34
N ASP A 461 -16.36 12.18 -9.65
CA ASP A 461 -15.88 13.35 -10.38
C ASP A 461 -17.02 14.02 -11.18
N ALA A 462 -18.27 13.72 -10.78
CA ALA A 462 -19.46 14.40 -11.25
C ALA A 462 -19.86 15.54 -10.29
N PRO A 463 -20.49 16.61 -10.79
CA PRO A 463 -21.13 17.58 -9.91
C PRO A 463 -22.27 16.91 -9.13
N GLY A 464 -22.45 17.32 -7.88
CA GLY A 464 -23.57 16.88 -7.04
C GLY A 464 -24.95 17.32 -7.55
N GLY A 465 -25.99 16.54 -7.26
CA GLY A 465 -27.38 16.96 -7.46
C GLY A 465 -28.31 15.83 -7.84
N MET A 466 -29.28 16.12 -8.71
CA MET A 466 -30.23 15.11 -9.20
C MET A 466 -29.57 14.26 -10.30
N GLY A 467 -29.02 13.11 -9.91
CA GLY A 467 -28.37 12.18 -10.84
C GLY A 467 -27.10 11.63 -10.22
N ASN A 468 -26.05 11.46 -11.03
CA ASN A 468 -24.70 11.02 -10.65
C ASN A 468 -24.61 9.67 -9.91
N ASP A 469 -25.74 8.97 -9.78
CA ASP A 469 -25.86 7.66 -9.15
C ASP A 469 -25.38 6.55 -10.08
N ILE A 470 -24.70 5.58 -9.49
CA ILE A 470 -23.92 4.59 -10.23
C ILE A 470 -24.04 3.21 -9.58
N VAL A 471 -23.99 2.18 -10.42
CA VAL A 471 -23.74 0.81 -9.98
C VAL A 471 -22.36 0.37 -10.47
N ILE A 472 -21.67 -0.36 -9.61
CA ILE A 472 -20.27 -0.74 -9.72
C ILE A 472 -20.20 -2.25 -9.52
N ASP A 473 -19.53 -2.96 -10.41
CA ASP A 473 -19.28 -4.39 -10.28
C ASP A 473 -17.94 -4.79 -10.91
N ASP A 474 -17.45 -5.99 -10.58
CA ASP A 474 -16.27 -6.60 -11.18
C ASP A 474 -15.01 -5.73 -11.14
N ILE A 475 -14.64 -5.27 -9.93
CA ILE A 475 -13.38 -4.52 -9.74
C ILE A 475 -12.21 -5.50 -9.87
N ALA A 476 -11.30 -5.22 -10.81
CA ALA A 476 -10.19 -6.10 -11.11
C ALA A 476 -8.85 -5.39 -11.29
N LEU A 477 -7.76 -6.05 -10.88
CA LEU A 477 -6.39 -5.70 -11.26
C LEU A 477 -5.77 -6.87 -12.03
N ARG A 478 -5.30 -6.61 -13.26
CA ARG A 478 -4.73 -7.63 -14.15
C ARG A 478 -3.41 -7.16 -14.76
N VAL A 479 -2.54 -8.09 -15.16
CA VAL A 479 -1.32 -7.76 -15.91
C VAL A 479 -1.68 -7.56 -17.38
N CYS A 480 -1.24 -6.44 -17.98
CA CYS A 480 -1.53 -6.13 -19.37
C CYS A 480 -0.73 -6.96 -20.36
N SER A 481 0.60 -7.14 -20.24
CA SER A 481 1.44 -8.07 -21.02
C SER A 481 2.85 -8.13 -20.42
N HIS A 482 3.60 -9.21 -20.68
CA HIS A 482 4.97 -9.45 -20.17
C HIS A 482 6.07 -8.99 -21.17
N GLU A 483 5.81 -8.12 -22.15
CA GLU A 483 6.92 -7.62 -23.01
C GLU A 483 7.88 -6.65 -22.26
N GLY A 484 7.75 -6.51 -20.93
CA GLY A 484 8.64 -5.74 -20.07
C GLY A 484 9.56 -6.61 -19.20
N THR A 485 10.78 -6.13 -18.98
CA THR A 485 11.72 -6.64 -17.98
C THR A 485 11.28 -6.17 -16.58
N GLY A 486 10.23 -6.78 -16.03
CA GLY A 486 9.77 -6.48 -14.67
C GLY A 486 10.61 -7.21 -13.60
N PHE A 487 10.81 -6.57 -12.44
CA PHE A 487 11.40 -7.21 -11.26
C PHE A 487 10.28 -7.59 -10.29
N CYS A 488 10.03 -8.89 -10.16
CA CYS A 488 9.13 -9.41 -9.14
C CYS A 488 9.93 -9.61 -7.84
N PRO A 489 9.50 -9.03 -6.71
CA PRO A 489 10.08 -9.39 -5.41
C PRO A 489 9.98 -10.90 -5.20
N PRO A 490 11.00 -11.57 -4.63
CA PRO A 490 10.85 -12.97 -4.23
C PRO A 490 9.68 -13.06 -3.24
N GLU A 491 8.80 -14.06 -3.42
CA GLU A 491 7.67 -14.33 -2.53
C GLU A 491 8.15 -14.27 -1.06
N GLN A 492 7.59 -13.35 -0.28
CA GLN A 492 7.81 -13.23 1.16
C GLN A 492 6.75 -14.01 1.94
#